data_AF-A0A7R9HG79-F1
#
_entry.id   AF-A0A7R9HG79-F1
#
_cell.length_a   1.000
_cell.length_b   1.000
_cell.length_c   1.000
_cell.angle_alpha   90.00
_cell.angle_beta   90.00
_cell.angle_gamma   90.00
#
_symmetry.space_group_name_H-M   'P 1'
#
loop_
_entity.id
_entity.type
_entity.pdbx_description
1 polymer ?
#
loop_
_entity_poly.entity_id
_entity_poly.type
_entity_poly.pdbx_seq_one_letter_code
_entity_poly.pdbx_strand_id
1 'polypeptide(L)'
;VFKEGTVGPKFGVKCEIGDRIGCGIKFDQLSEAIEDPFCTLMPIYFVRNGRELGTILLPLPLGGLYPAISMHSLGEEVRIFLGLNWVPEEDSLMSVDNNEEDWYRLNDIRLNGQV
;
A
#
# COMPACT_ATOMS: atom_id res chain seq x y z
N VAL A 1 11.64 -17.20 -17.11
CA VAL A 1 10.33 -16.78 -16.56
C VAL A 1 10.57 -16.39 -15.11
N PHE A 2 10.60 -15.10 -14.80
CA PHE A 2 10.76 -14.61 -13.43
C PHE A 2 9.50 -14.96 -12.64
N LYS A 3 9.67 -15.65 -11.51
CA LYS A 3 8.61 -15.87 -10.52
C LYS A 3 9.13 -15.24 -9.24
N GLU A 4 8.56 -14.11 -8.84
CA GLU A 4 8.76 -13.61 -7.49
C GLU A 4 8.32 -14.69 -6.51
N GLY A 5 9.17 -14.98 -5.52
CA GLY A 5 8.77 -15.83 -4.41
C GLY A 5 7.67 -15.10 -3.66
N THR A 6 6.44 -15.64 -3.65
CA THR A 6 5.39 -15.12 -2.79
C THR A 6 5.87 -15.20 -1.35
N VAL A 7 6.14 -14.05 -0.72
CA VAL A 7 6.42 -13.96 0.70
C VAL A 7 5.09 -13.85 1.43
N GLY A 8 4.80 -14.83 2.29
CA GLY A 8 3.61 -14.83 3.14
C GLY A 8 2.50 -15.81 2.73
N PRO A 9 1.53 -16.05 3.62
CA PRO A 9 0.41 -16.93 3.37
C PRO A 9 -0.51 -16.35 2.28
N LYS A 10 -1.09 -17.24 1.45
CA LYS A 10 -2.11 -16.84 0.47
C LYS A 10 -3.30 -16.22 1.21
N PHE A 11 -3.64 -15.00 0.83
CA PHE A 11 -4.78 -14.29 1.36
C PHE A 11 -5.78 -14.02 0.23
N GLY A 12 -6.94 -14.67 0.31
CA GLY A 12 -7.97 -14.60 -0.73
C GLY A 12 -7.58 -15.30 -2.04
N VAL A 13 -8.36 -15.02 -3.09
CA VAL A 13 -8.18 -15.55 -4.45
C VAL A 13 -7.43 -14.54 -5.33
N LYS A 14 -6.94 -14.97 -6.50
CA LYS A 14 -6.28 -14.08 -7.47
C LYS A 14 -7.23 -12.93 -7.88
N CYS A 15 -6.68 -11.73 -8.04
CA CYS A 15 -7.39 -10.59 -8.59
C CYS A 15 -7.52 -10.71 -10.12
N GLU A 16 -8.60 -10.15 -10.66
CA GLU A 16 -8.92 -10.09 -12.08
C GLU A 16 -9.10 -8.64 -12.54
N ILE A 17 -9.10 -8.45 -13.86
CA ILE A 17 -9.31 -7.12 -14.46
C ILE A 17 -10.65 -6.55 -14.00
N GLY A 18 -10.61 -5.33 -13.46
CA GLY A 18 -11.78 -4.63 -12.95
C GLY A 18 -11.96 -4.71 -11.43
N ASP A 19 -11.22 -5.57 -10.74
CA ASP A 19 -11.22 -5.59 -9.28
C ASP A 19 -10.68 -4.29 -8.69
N ARG A 20 -11.34 -3.83 -7.62
CA ARG A 20 -10.87 -2.74 -6.76
C ARG A 20 -10.44 -3.31 -5.44
N ILE A 21 -9.14 -3.20 -5.16
CA ILE A 21 -8.54 -3.70 -3.92
C ILE A 21 -8.21 -2.52 -3.01
N GLY A 22 -8.51 -2.67 -1.72
CA GLY A 22 -8.10 -1.76 -0.67
C GLY A 22 -7.53 -2.52 0.52
N CYS A 23 -6.77 -1.83 1.35
CA CYS A 23 -6.35 -2.29 2.66
C CYS A 23 -6.48 -1.15 3.68
N GLY A 24 -6.59 -1.50 4.96
CA GLY A 24 -6.69 -0.50 6.02
C GLY A 24 -6.36 -1.08 7.39
N ILE A 25 -6.22 -0.19 8.37
CA ILE A 25 -5.93 -0.53 9.76
C ILE A 25 -7.16 -0.19 10.61
N LYS A 26 -7.60 -1.12 11.47
CA LYS A 26 -8.69 -0.90 12.43
C LYS A 26 -8.11 -0.30 13.71
N PHE A 27 -8.01 1.02 13.76
CA PHE A 27 -7.42 1.74 14.90
C PHE A 27 -8.21 1.60 16.21
N ASP A 28 -9.52 1.39 16.11
CA ASP A 28 -10.43 1.14 17.23
C ASP A 28 -10.21 -0.23 17.89
N GLN A 29 -9.52 -1.14 17.21
CA GLN A 29 -9.27 -2.52 17.64
C GLN A 29 -7.80 -2.79 17.92
N LEU A 30 -7.00 -1.74 18.10
CA LEU A 30 -5.63 -1.89 18.56
C LEU A 30 -5.67 -2.51 19.97
N SER A 31 -5.19 -3.76 20.08
CA SER A 31 -4.96 -4.34 21.39
C SER A 31 -3.72 -3.66 21.96
N GLU A 32 -3.93 -2.71 22.86
CA GLU A 32 -2.86 -2.22 23.72
C GLU A 32 -2.32 -3.44 24.46
N ALA A 33 -1.11 -3.89 24.10
CA ALA A 33 -0.43 -4.90 24.90
C ALA A 33 -0.14 -4.24 26.24
N ILE A 34 -0.95 -4.56 27.24
CA ILE A 34 -1.08 -3.91 28.55
C ILE A 34 0.27 -3.76 29.30
N GLU A 35 1.35 -4.40 28.83
CA GLU A 35 2.65 -4.42 29.50
C GLU A 35 3.86 -4.17 28.57
N ASP A 36 3.70 -4.13 27.24
CA ASP A 36 4.82 -3.89 26.31
C ASP A 36 4.38 -3.09 25.06
N PRO A 37 4.75 -1.79 24.96
CA PRO A 37 4.47 -0.95 23.80
C PRO A 37 5.00 -1.51 22.46
N PHE A 38 6.05 -2.35 22.51
CA PHE A 38 6.63 -3.00 21.34
C PHE A 38 5.82 -4.21 20.86
N CYS A 39 4.83 -4.67 21.63
CA CYS A 39 3.98 -5.82 21.31
C CYS A 39 2.58 -5.44 20.79
N THR A 40 2.35 -4.18 20.41
CA THR A 40 1.05 -3.73 19.87
C THR A 40 0.72 -4.50 18.58
N LEU A 41 -0.39 -5.23 18.59
CA LEU A 41 -0.92 -5.92 17.42
C LEU A 41 -1.91 -5.03 16.68
N MET A 42 -1.67 -4.85 15.38
CA MET A 42 -2.50 -4.06 14.49
C MET A 42 -3.40 -4.96 13.64
N PRO A 43 -4.73 -4.79 13.71
CA PRO A 43 -5.65 -5.44 12.79
C PRO A 43 -5.62 -4.73 11.43
N ILE A 44 -5.08 -5.41 10.43
CA ILE A 44 -5.05 -4.99 9.04
C ILE A 44 -6.11 -5.77 8.27
N TYR A 45 -7.00 -5.08 7.59
CA TYR A 45 -8.04 -5.69 6.78
C TYR A 45 -7.83 -5.39 5.31
N PHE A 46 -8.35 -6.28 4.47
CA PHE A 46 -8.32 -6.13 3.02
C PHE A 46 -9.75 -6.10 2.49
N VAL A 47 -9.97 -5.33 1.43
CA VAL A 47 -11.26 -5.15 0.78
C VAL A 47 -11.13 -5.47 -0.70
N ARG A 48 -12.11 -6.18 -1.25
CA ARG A 48 -12.29 -6.36 -2.69
C ARG A 48 -13.69 -5.93 -3.07
N ASN A 49 -13.79 -5.00 -4.02
CA ASN A 49 -15.06 -4.52 -4.58
C ASN A 49 -16.06 -4.09 -3.49
N GLY A 50 -15.56 -3.40 -2.45
CA GLY A 50 -16.36 -2.92 -1.32
C GLY A 50 -16.70 -3.96 -0.25
N ARG A 51 -16.19 -5.20 -0.35
CA ARG A 51 -16.40 -6.25 0.66
C ARG A 51 -15.09 -6.61 1.35
N GLU A 52 -15.11 -6.66 2.68
CA GLU A 52 -13.95 -7.13 3.47
C GLU A 52 -13.69 -8.62 3.17
N LEU A 53 -12.44 -8.93 2.83
CA LEU A 53 -11.95 -10.29 2.60
C LEU A 53 -11.54 -10.98 3.91
N GLY A 54 -11.09 -10.20 4.89
CA GLY A 54 -10.68 -10.66 6.20
C GLY A 54 -9.72 -9.67 6.88
N THR A 55 -9.37 -9.98 8.12
CA THR A 55 -8.44 -9.21 8.96
C THR A 55 -7.26 -10.09 9.41
N ILE A 56 -6.05 -9.56 9.36
CA ILE A 56 -4.80 -10.16 9.85
C ILE A 56 -4.27 -9.29 11.00
N LEU A 57 -3.76 -9.92 12.05
CA LEU A 57 -3.04 -9.22 13.12
C LEU A 57 -1.55 -9.21 12.81
N LEU A 58 -0.94 -8.02 12.71
CA LEU A 58 0.50 -7.86 12.56
C LEU A 58 1.08 -7.07 13.74
N PRO A 59 2.25 -7.45 14.29
CA PRO A 59 2.96 -6.58 15.23
C PRO A 59 3.32 -5.26 14.53
N LEU A 60 3.18 -4.13 15.22
CA LEU A 60 3.56 -2.82 14.70
C LEU A 60 5.09 -2.73 14.52
N PRO A 61 5.61 -2.70 13.28
CA PRO A 61 7.05 -2.58 13.07
C PRO A 61 7.57 -1.21 13.50
N LEU A 62 8.81 -1.18 14.00
CA LEU A 62 9.56 0.05 14.22
C LEU A 62 9.77 0.76 12.87
N GLY A 63 9.18 1.96 12.72
CA GLY A 63 9.17 2.71 11.46
C GLY A 63 7.82 2.69 10.72
N GLY A 64 6.84 1.92 11.20
CA GLY A 64 5.49 1.92 10.64
C GLY A 64 5.35 1.11 9.34
N LEU A 65 4.26 1.35 8.63
CA LEU A 65 3.88 0.61 7.42
C LEU A 65 3.99 1.49 6.18
N TYR A 66 4.33 0.86 5.06
CA TYR A 66 4.43 1.50 3.76
C TYR A 66 3.39 0.90 2.80
N PRO A 67 2.76 1.72 1.94
CA PRO A 67 1.98 1.21 0.83
C PRO A 67 2.89 0.37 -0.08
N ALA A 68 2.49 -0.87 -0.36
CA ALA A 68 3.23 -1.76 -1.22
C ALA A 68 2.29 -2.46 -2.20
N ILE A 69 2.74 -2.59 -3.44
CA ILE A 69 2.05 -3.31 -4.51
C ILE A 69 3.07 -4.26 -5.12
N SER A 70 2.71 -5.54 -5.23
CA SER A 70 3.50 -6.52 -5.95
C SER A 70 2.71 -7.06 -7.13
N MET A 71 3.46 -7.45 -8.16
CA MET A 71 2.91 -8.01 -9.39
C MET A 71 3.43 -9.44 -9.51
N HIS A 72 2.55 -10.37 -9.83
CA HIS A 72 2.92 -11.78 -9.94
C HIS A 72 3.56 -12.08 -11.30
N SER A 73 3.22 -11.33 -12.35
CA SER A 73 3.66 -11.64 -13.71
C SER A 73 3.97 -10.41 -14.55
N LEU A 74 4.88 -10.59 -15.51
CA LEU A 74 5.24 -9.55 -16.47
C LEU A 74 4.00 -9.11 -17.27
N GLY A 75 3.86 -7.80 -17.46
CA GLY A 75 2.76 -7.20 -18.20
C GLY A 75 1.45 -7.06 -17.41
N GLU A 76 1.44 -7.41 -16.12
CA GLU A 76 0.35 -6.96 -15.23
C GLU A 76 0.41 -5.43 -15.11
N GLU A 77 -0.74 -4.79 -14.93
CA GLU A 77 -0.83 -3.35 -14.75
C GLU A 77 -1.89 -3.05 -13.69
N VAL A 78 -1.64 -2.03 -12.88
CA VAL A 78 -2.59 -1.56 -11.87
C VAL A 78 -2.73 -0.05 -11.95
N ARG A 79 -3.90 0.46 -11.57
CA ARG A 79 -4.12 1.90 -11.41
C ARG A 79 -4.24 2.21 -9.92
N ILE A 80 -3.39 3.12 -9.45
CA ILE A 80 -3.40 3.56 -8.06
C ILE A 80 -4.38 4.72 -7.93
N PHE A 81 -5.33 4.59 -7.00
CA PHE A 81 -6.23 5.69 -6.64
C PHE A 81 -5.65 6.45 -5.44
N LEU A 82 -5.07 7.62 -5.68
CA LEU A 82 -4.43 8.44 -4.64
C LEU A 82 -5.43 9.29 -3.83
N GLY A 83 -6.71 9.33 -4.22
CA GLY A 83 -7.72 10.19 -3.59
C GLY A 83 -7.47 11.69 -3.77
N LEU A 84 -6.49 12.08 -4.60
CA LEU A 84 -6.22 13.47 -4.94
C LEU A 84 -7.27 13.94 -5.93
N ASN A 85 -8.12 14.88 -5.51
CA ASN A 85 -8.92 15.66 -6.44
C ASN A 85 -7.97 16.64 -7.12
N TRP A 86 -7.40 16.24 -8.26
CA TRP A 86 -6.75 17.20 -9.16
C TRP A 86 -7.86 18.07 -9.73
N VAL A 87 -8.08 19.23 -9.10
CA VAL A 87 -8.87 20.29 -9.71
C VAL A 87 -8.02 20.75 -10.89
N PRO A 88 -8.50 20.65 -12.14
CA PRO A 88 -7.79 21.27 -13.25
C PRO A 88 -7.83 22.76 -12.96
N GLU A 89 -6.74 23.30 -12.42
CA GLU A 89 -6.55 24.75 -12.42
C GLU A 89 -6.55 25.16 -13.90
N GLU A 90 -7.43 26.10 -14.26
CA GLU A 90 -7.47 26.71 -15.59
C GLU A 90 -6.03 27.02 -16.02
N ASP A 91 -5.61 26.61 -17.23
CA ASP A 91 -4.29 26.66 -17.90
C ASP A 91 -3.48 27.99 -17.78
N SER A 92 -3.43 28.63 -16.62
CA SER A 92 -3.07 30.03 -16.44
C SER A 92 -1.99 30.26 -15.38
N LEU A 93 -1.45 29.20 -14.78
CA LEU A 93 -0.22 29.30 -14.01
C LEU A 93 0.64 28.04 -14.18
N MET A 94 1.39 27.98 -15.28
CA MET A 94 2.58 27.14 -15.34
C MET A 94 3.64 27.75 -14.43
N SER A 95 3.46 27.67 -13.10
CA SER A 95 4.58 27.78 -12.19
C SER A 95 5.42 26.53 -12.39
N VAL A 96 6.65 26.69 -12.87
CA VAL A 96 7.64 25.61 -12.80
C VAL A 96 7.97 25.45 -11.32
N ASP A 97 7.19 24.63 -10.63
CA ASP A 97 7.56 24.11 -9.33
C ASP A 97 8.68 23.11 -9.60
N ASN A 98 9.91 23.55 -9.37
CA ASN A 98 11.04 22.65 -9.34
C ASN A 98 10.81 21.76 -8.10
N ASN A 99 9.93 20.75 -8.21
CA ASN A 99 9.57 19.82 -7.12
C ASN A 99 10.73 18.89 -6.78
N GLU A 100 11.95 19.43 -6.67
CA GLU A 100 13.13 18.76 -6.14
C GLU A 100 12.79 18.11 -4.78
N GLU A 101 11.92 18.74 -3.98
CA GLU A 101 11.38 18.18 -2.72
C GLU A 101 10.63 16.85 -2.91
N ASP A 102 9.81 16.68 -3.94
CA ASP A 102 9.11 15.41 -4.18
C ASP A 102 10.07 14.29 -4.62
N TRP A 103 11.15 14.64 -5.31
CA TRP A 103 12.24 13.69 -5.59
C TRP A 103 12.98 13.28 -4.32
N TYR A 104 13.14 14.17 -3.33
CA TYR A 104 13.66 13.81 -2.02
C TYR A 104 12.70 12.91 -1.21
N ARG A 105 11.40 12.89 -1.54
CA ARG A 105 10.44 11.95 -0.90
C ARG A 105 10.50 10.54 -1.47
N LEU A 106 11.19 10.35 -2.60
CA LEU A 106 11.49 9.03 -3.16
C LEU A 106 12.75 8.38 -2.56
N ASN A 107 13.42 9.01 -1.59
CA ASN A 107 14.69 8.52 -1.05
C ASN A 107 14.63 7.14 -0.36
N ASP A 108 13.43 6.69 0.03
CA ASP A 108 13.20 5.37 0.63
C ASP A 108 12.65 4.34 -0.36
N ILE A 109 12.38 4.74 -1.62
CA ILE A 109 12.03 3.80 -2.69
C ILE A 109 13.26 3.00 -3.09
N ARG A 110 13.35 1.80 -2.52
CA ARG A 110 14.33 0.79 -2.93
C ARG A 110 13.70 -0.09 -3.99
N LEU A 111 14.19 0.02 -5.22
CA LEU A 111 14.01 -1.00 -6.25
C LEU A 111 14.66 -2.29 -5.75
N ASN A 112 13.85 -3.19 -5.19
CA ASN A 112 14.31 -4.54 -4.85
C ASN A 112 14.24 -5.41 -6.11
N GLY A 113 15.23 -5.26 -7.00
CA GLY A 113 15.33 -6.05 -8.24
C GLY A 113 16.49 -5.62 -9.14
N GLN A 114 17.01 -6.54 -9.95
CA GLN A 114 17.97 -6.23 -11.02
C GLN A 114 17.22 -5.76 -12.26
N VAL A 115 17.68 -4.64 -12.85
CA VAL A 115 17.21 -4.10 -14.14
C VAL A 115 17.61 -5.04 -15.29
#